data_AF-A0A1Q7DSU0-F1
#
_entry.id   AF-A0A1Q7DSU0-F1
#
_cell.length_a   1.000
_cell.length_b   1.000
_cell.length_c   1.000
_cell.angle_alpha   90.00
_cell.angle_beta   90.00
_cell.angle_gamma   90.00
#
_symmetry.space_group_name_H-M   'P 1'
#
loop_
_entity.id
_entity.type
_entity.pdbx_description
1 polymer ?
#
loop_
_entity_poly.entity_id
_entity_poly.type
_entity_poly.pdbx_seq_one_letter_code
_entity_poly.pdbx_strand_id
1 'polypeptide(L)'
;MWPWAALVLLGAYHGVNPGMGWLFAVARGLQEKNRRAVLGSLLPIAIGHEASIVIVVVAVSLTQQFLPPFVVRLIAALVLVSFGVYKLARPRSHPGGFGMRVGPGGLAAWSFLMSSAHGAGLMLAPVLLGLPVYAAYHSLREISLQAVAAASLHVAAMLLVMGIVSVIVYEKIGVRILRRGWFNLDLGWSLVLIASGMITLFTAI
;
A
#
# COMPACT_ATOMS: atom_id res chain seq x y z
N MET A 1 10.28 -7.57 17.63
CA MET A 1 11.12 -6.76 16.71
C MET A 1 10.76 -7.00 15.24
N TRP A 2 10.69 -8.26 14.79
CA TRP A 2 10.41 -8.61 13.38
C TRP A 2 9.16 -7.96 12.74
N PRO A 3 7.98 -7.93 13.38
CA PRO A 3 6.78 -7.38 12.73
C PRO A 3 6.87 -5.88 12.49
N TRP A 4 7.49 -5.13 13.41
CA TRP A 4 7.71 -3.69 13.27
C TRP A 4 8.67 -3.36 12.12
N ALA A 5 9.75 -4.14 11.98
CA ALA A 5 10.65 -4.02 10.83
C ALA A 5 9.93 -4.33 9.52
N ALA A 6 9.07 -5.37 9.50
CA ALA A 6 8.25 -5.69 8.33
C ALA A 6 7.30 -4.54 7.96
N LEU A 7 6.66 -3.87 8.93
CA LEU A 7 5.81 -2.71 8.67
C LEU A 7 6.57 -1.55 8.03
N VAL A 8 7.77 -1.25 8.54
CA VAL A 8 8.65 -0.21 8.00
C VAL A 8 9.12 -0.56 6.59
N LEU A 9 9.56 -1.79 6.36
CA LEU A 9 10.01 -2.27 5.05
C LEU A 9 8.86 -2.26 4.04
N LEU A 10 7.66 -2.69 4.45
CA LEU A 10 6.47 -2.66 3.61
C LEU A 10 6.08 -1.21 3.29
N GLY A 11 6.09 -0.32 4.28
CA GLY A 11 5.83 1.11 4.08
C GLY A 11 6.84 1.73 3.11
N ALA A 12 8.13 1.48 3.30
CA ALA A 12 9.19 1.91 2.39
C ALA A 12 8.97 1.36 0.97
N TYR A 13 8.60 0.09 0.85
CA TYR A 13 8.31 -0.55 -0.43
C TYR A 13 7.14 0.13 -1.18
N HIS A 14 6.06 0.46 -0.48
CA HIS A 14 4.97 1.28 -1.03
C HIS A 14 5.44 2.69 -1.42
N GLY A 15 6.30 3.31 -0.61
CA GLY A 15 6.83 4.65 -0.86
C GLY A 15 7.72 4.75 -2.10
N VAL A 16 8.48 3.70 -2.43
CA VAL A 16 9.29 3.63 -3.66
C VAL A 16 8.42 3.44 -4.91
N ASN A 17 7.19 2.95 -4.78
CA ASN A 17 6.36 2.60 -5.93
C ASN A 17 5.78 3.87 -6.63
N PRO A 18 6.15 4.16 -7.91
CA PRO A 18 5.65 5.30 -8.68
C PRO A 18 4.13 5.26 -8.87
N GLY A 19 3.55 4.08 -9.07
CA GLY A 19 2.12 3.90 -9.28
C GLY A 19 1.28 4.22 -8.04
N MET A 20 1.91 4.15 -6.86
CA MET A 20 1.27 4.44 -5.58
C MET A 20 1.20 5.93 -5.23
N GLY A 21 1.69 6.81 -6.11
CA GLY A 21 1.31 8.23 -6.08
C GLY A 21 2.46 9.21 -6.27
N TRP A 22 3.73 8.83 -6.03
CA TRP A 22 4.82 9.80 -6.19
C TRP A 22 5.00 10.27 -7.63
N LEU A 23 4.66 9.45 -8.62
CA LEU A 23 4.66 9.89 -10.02
C LEU A 23 3.70 11.06 -10.25
N PHE A 24 2.52 11.00 -9.61
CA PHE A 24 1.53 12.07 -9.67
C PHE A 24 1.99 13.30 -8.88
N ALA A 25 2.64 13.10 -7.72
CA ALA A 25 3.23 14.19 -6.95
C ALA A 25 4.31 14.94 -7.77
N VAL A 26 5.20 14.21 -8.42
CA VAL A 26 6.23 14.77 -9.32
C VAL A 26 5.58 15.44 -10.52
N ALA A 27 4.59 14.82 -11.15
CA ALA A 27 3.90 15.40 -12.29
C ALA A 27 3.21 16.72 -11.94
N ARG A 28 2.56 16.79 -10.77
CA ARG A 28 1.97 18.03 -10.27
C ARG A 28 3.04 19.07 -9.95
N GLY A 29 4.15 18.67 -9.34
CA GLY A 29 5.32 19.53 -9.14
C GLY A 29 5.84 20.16 -10.43
N LEU A 30 5.96 19.35 -11.50
CA LEU A 30 6.41 19.82 -12.82
C LEU A 30 5.40 20.73 -13.49
N GLN A 31 4.10 20.49 -13.30
CA GLN A 31 3.02 21.35 -13.82
C GLN A 31 2.98 22.70 -13.13
N GLU A 32 3.08 22.72 -11.81
CA GLU A 32 3.05 23.94 -10.99
C GLU A 32 4.44 24.60 -10.85
N LYS A 33 5.49 23.97 -11.38
CA LYS A 33 6.91 24.36 -11.25
C LYS A 33 7.30 24.66 -9.79
N ASN A 34 6.75 23.91 -8.85
CA ASN A 34 6.86 24.18 -7.43
C ASN A 34 7.07 22.91 -6.60
N ARG A 35 8.15 22.88 -5.81
CA ARG A 35 8.42 21.78 -4.87
C ARG A 35 7.31 21.61 -3.84
N ARG A 36 6.67 22.70 -3.41
CA ARG A 36 5.54 22.63 -2.46
C ARG A 36 4.37 21.84 -3.02
N ALA A 37 4.16 21.84 -4.33
CA ALA A 37 3.11 21.04 -4.97
C ALA A 37 3.42 19.53 -4.91
N VAL A 38 4.71 19.15 -4.97
CA VAL A 38 5.14 17.77 -4.75
C VAL A 38 4.81 17.33 -3.33
N LEU A 39 5.28 18.08 -2.33
CA LEU A 39 5.06 17.75 -0.92
C LEU A 39 3.58 17.80 -0.53
N GLY A 40 2.84 18.78 -1.03
CA GLY A 40 1.40 18.91 -0.81
C GLY A 40 0.56 17.80 -1.46
N SER A 41 1.12 17.06 -2.41
CA SER A 41 0.46 15.89 -3.01
C SER A 41 0.55 14.64 -2.12
N LEU A 42 1.54 14.57 -1.23
CA LEU A 42 1.77 13.40 -0.39
C LEU A 42 0.60 13.14 0.57
N LEU A 43 0.00 14.18 1.13
CA LEU A 43 -1.10 14.05 2.08
C LEU A 43 -2.36 13.44 1.44
N PRO A 44 -2.89 13.96 0.31
CA PRO A 44 -3.98 13.28 -0.41
C PRO A 44 -3.67 11.83 -0.78
N ILE A 45 -2.44 11.54 -1.19
CA ILE A 45 -2.01 10.18 -1.51
C ILE A 45 -2.09 9.28 -0.28
N ALA A 46 -1.55 9.71 0.87
CA ALA A 46 -1.67 8.98 2.13
C ALA A 46 -3.14 8.72 2.51
N ILE A 47 -4.00 9.74 2.42
CA ILE A 47 -5.43 9.60 2.74
C ILE A 47 -6.08 8.50 1.89
N GLY A 48 -5.83 8.49 0.58
CA GLY A 48 -6.36 7.46 -0.30
C GLY A 48 -5.84 6.06 0.06
N HIS A 49 -4.54 5.95 0.31
CA HIS A 49 -3.89 4.70 0.67
C HIS A 49 -4.46 4.13 1.98
N GLU A 50 -4.54 4.95 3.03
CA GLU A 50 -5.07 4.58 4.33
C GLU A 50 -6.55 4.21 4.27
N ALA A 51 -7.35 4.92 3.48
CA ALA A 51 -8.75 4.56 3.30
C ALA A 51 -8.92 3.13 2.75
N SER A 52 -8.03 2.69 1.86
CA SER A 52 -8.02 1.32 1.33
C SER A 52 -7.68 0.31 2.42
N ILE A 53 -6.65 0.57 3.23
CA ILE A 53 -6.26 -0.29 4.36
C ILE A 53 -7.41 -0.40 5.35
N VAL A 54 -8.00 0.73 5.77
CA VAL A 54 -9.11 0.77 6.73
C VAL A 54 -10.30 -0.05 6.23
N ILE A 55 -10.68 0.09 4.96
CA ILE A 55 -11.79 -0.68 4.38
C ILE A 55 -11.50 -2.19 4.43
N VAL A 56 -10.28 -2.60 4.07
CA VAL A 56 -9.89 -4.02 4.14
C VAL A 56 -9.91 -4.54 5.58
N VAL A 57 -9.35 -3.77 6.52
CA VAL A 57 -9.35 -4.13 7.94
C VAL A 57 -10.78 -4.29 8.46
N VAL A 58 -11.66 -3.32 8.17
CA VAL A 58 -13.09 -3.40 8.56
C VAL A 58 -13.77 -4.62 7.94
N ALA A 59 -13.54 -4.90 6.65
CA ALA A 59 -14.11 -6.08 5.99
C ALA A 59 -13.64 -7.40 6.64
N VAL A 60 -12.35 -7.50 6.96
CA VAL A 60 -11.76 -8.67 7.65
C VAL A 60 -12.35 -8.81 9.07
N SER A 61 -12.42 -7.73 9.84
CA SER A 61 -12.99 -7.73 11.19
C SER A 61 -14.47 -8.14 11.21
N LEU A 62 -15.28 -7.65 10.26
CA LEU A 62 -16.69 -8.04 10.13
C LEU A 62 -16.82 -9.52 9.75
N THR A 63 -16.00 -10.01 8.83
CA THR A 63 -16.03 -11.41 8.38
C THR A 63 -15.72 -12.38 9.53
N GLN A 64 -14.83 -11.98 10.46
CA GLN A 64 -14.48 -12.79 11.64
C GLN A 64 -15.60 -12.92 12.69
N GLN A 65 -16.62 -12.06 12.64
CA GLN A 65 -17.81 -12.24 13.49
C GLN A 65 -18.62 -13.47 13.08
N PHE A 66 -18.46 -13.94 11.84
CA PHE A 66 -19.24 -15.02 11.27
C PHE A 66 -18.41 -16.26 10.94
N LEU A 67 -17.09 -16.11 10.73
CA LEU A 67 -16.20 -17.19 10.31
C LEU A 67 -15.03 -17.38 11.29
N PRO A 68 -14.57 -18.64 11.50
CA PRO A 68 -13.38 -18.90 12.30
C PRO A 68 -12.14 -18.16 11.74
N PRO A 69 -11.21 -17.69 12.60
CA PRO A 69 -10.02 -16.96 12.16
C PRO A 69 -9.20 -17.70 11.09
N PHE A 70 -9.13 -19.03 11.17
CA PHE A 70 -8.48 -19.86 10.15
C PHE A 70 -9.11 -19.69 8.76
N VAL A 71 -10.43 -19.68 8.65
CA VAL A 71 -11.15 -19.55 7.37
C VAL A 71 -10.91 -18.17 6.78
N VAL A 72 -10.95 -17.11 7.61
CA VAL A 72 -10.68 -15.74 7.15
C VAL A 72 -9.24 -15.58 6.65
N ARG A 73 -8.26 -16.19 7.34
CA ARG A 73 -6.86 -16.21 6.92
C ARG A 73 -6.68 -16.95 5.60
N LEU A 74 -7.30 -18.11 5.44
CA LEU A 74 -7.25 -18.90 4.21
C LEU A 74 -7.82 -18.12 3.03
N ILE A 75 -8.98 -17.48 3.20
CA ILE A 75 -9.59 -16.62 2.16
C ILE A 75 -8.63 -15.48 1.80
N ALA A 76 -8.09 -14.76 2.77
CA ALA A 76 -7.16 -13.66 2.52
C ALA A 76 -5.88 -14.12 1.79
N ALA A 77 -5.30 -15.25 2.20
CA ALA A 77 -4.13 -15.84 1.56
C ALA A 77 -4.43 -16.26 0.11
N LEU A 78 -5.56 -16.93 -0.13
CA LEU A 78 -5.98 -17.32 -1.47
C LEU A 78 -6.23 -16.11 -2.37
N VAL A 79 -6.86 -15.05 -1.86
CA VAL A 79 -7.05 -13.79 -2.60
C VAL A 79 -5.70 -13.17 -2.96
N LEU A 80 -4.77 -13.06 -2.01
CA LEU A 80 -3.43 -12.49 -2.24
C LEU A 80 -2.65 -13.29 -3.30
N VAL A 81 -2.58 -14.61 -3.15
CA VAL A 81 -1.84 -15.49 -4.08
C VAL A 81 -2.48 -15.45 -5.46
N SER A 82 -3.80 -15.61 -5.55
CA SER A 82 -4.51 -15.58 -6.83
C SER A 82 -4.36 -14.24 -7.53
N PHE A 83 -4.40 -13.14 -6.77
CA PHE A 83 -4.20 -11.79 -7.30
C PHE A 83 -2.75 -11.56 -7.77
N GLY A 84 -1.76 -12.04 -7.01
CA GLY A 84 -0.35 -12.01 -7.43
C GLY A 84 -0.11 -12.80 -8.72
N VAL A 85 -0.69 -14.01 -8.84
CA VAL A 85 -0.64 -14.82 -10.06
C VAL A 85 -1.34 -14.12 -11.23
N TYR A 86 -2.51 -13.52 -10.99
CA TYR A 86 -3.22 -12.74 -12.01
C TYR A 86 -2.35 -11.58 -12.54
N LYS A 87 -1.66 -10.86 -11.65
CA LYS A 87 -0.75 -9.77 -12.03
C LYS A 87 0.48 -10.26 -12.81
N LEU A 88 1.02 -11.45 -12.50
CA LEU A 88 2.06 -12.07 -13.32
C LEU A 88 1.54 -12.43 -14.72
N ALA A 89 0.32 -12.97 -14.81
CA ALA A 89 -0.31 -13.34 -16.07
C ALA A 89 -0.73 -12.10 -16.90
N ARG A 90 -1.07 -10.98 -16.24
CA ARG A 90 -1.44 -9.71 -16.88
C ARG A 90 -0.71 -8.51 -16.26
N PRO A 91 0.60 -8.31 -16.53
CA PRO A 91 1.39 -7.25 -15.90
C PRO A 91 0.81 -5.84 -16.11
N ARG A 92 0.21 -5.59 -17.28
CA ARG A 92 -0.32 -4.28 -17.70
C ARG A 92 -1.77 -4.01 -17.29
N SER A 93 -2.42 -4.88 -16.51
CA SER A 93 -3.75 -4.59 -15.96
C SER A 93 -3.62 -3.66 -14.76
N HIS A 94 -3.42 -2.38 -15.05
CA HIS A 94 -3.54 -1.29 -14.09
C HIS A 94 -4.85 -0.54 -14.36
N PRO A 95 -5.53 -0.05 -13.32
CA PRO A 95 -6.67 0.83 -13.48
C PRO A 95 -6.32 2.04 -14.36
N GLY A 96 -7.18 2.37 -15.32
CA GLY A 96 -7.05 3.56 -16.17
C GLY A 96 -8.02 4.67 -15.76
N GLY A 97 -7.88 5.85 -16.37
CA GLY A 97 -8.94 6.88 -16.38
C GLY A 97 -8.65 8.18 -15.62
N PHE A 98 -7.65 8.21 -14.73
CA PHE A 98 -7.21 9.46 -14.10
C PHE A 98 -6.10 10.09 -14.94
N GLY A 99 -6.36 11.27 -15.52
CA GLY A 99 -5.37 12.04 -16.27
C GLY A 99 -4.23 12.55 -15.38
N MET A 100 -3.16 13.08 -15.99
CA MET A 100 -1.99 13.60 -15.24
C MET A 100 -2.25 14.93 -14.51
N ARG A 101 -3.38 15.61 -14.77
CA ARG A 101 -3.79 16.86 -14.12
C ARG A 101 -4.95 16.58 -13.17
N VAL A 102 -4.64 16.10 -11.98
CA VAL A 102 -5.63 15.75 -10.96
C VAL A 102 -5.42 16.60 -9.72
N GLY A 103 -6.51 17.20 -9.23
CA GLY A 103 -6.52 17.93 -7.96
C GLY A 103 -6.37 17.00 -6.76
N PRO A 104 -6.31 17.54 -5.53
CA PRO A 104 -6.15 16.75 -4.29
C PRO A 104 -7.14 15.59 -4.16
N GLY A 105 -8.43 15.81 -4.43
CA GLY A 105 -9.44 14.75 -4.36
C GLY A 105 -9.19 13.62 -5.38
N GLY A 106 -8.75 13.97 -6.59
CA GLY A 106 -8.38 12.99 -7.61
C GLY A 106 -7.13 12.18 -7.24
N LEU A 107 -6.16 12.81 -6.58
CA LEU A 107 -4.97 12.12 -6.03
C LEU A 107 -5.35 11.12 -4.93
N ALA A 108 -6.26 11.50 -4.04
CA ALA A 108 -6.76 10.60 -3.00
C ALA A 108 -7.54 9.43 -3.60
N ALA A 109 -8.46 9.70 -4.54
CA ALA A 109 -9.24 8.66 -5.21
C ALA A 109 -8.35 7.70 -6.00
N TRP A 110 -7.37 8.23 -6.74
CA TRP A 110 -6.40 7.41 -7.46
C TRP A 110 -5.56 6.54 -6.52
N SER A 111 -5.03 7.14 -5.45
CA SER A 111 -4.24 6.41 -4.45
C SER A 111 -5.05 5.30 -3.79
N PHE A 112 -6.31 5.57 -3.44
CA PHE A 112 -7.23 4.58 -2.92
C PHE A 112 -7.43 3.41 -3.89
N LEU A 113 -7.70 3.74 -5.15
CA LEU A 113 -7.98 2.76 -6.18
C LEU A 113 -6.74 1.91 -6.46
N MET A 114 -5.58 2.54 -6.60
CA MET A 114 -4.31 1.83 -6.79
C MET A 114 -3.93 0.98 -5.58
N SER A 115 -4.08 1.50 -4.37
CA SER A 115 -3.83 0.78 -3.12
C SER A 115 -4.68 -0.50 -3.02
N SER A 116 -5.97 -0.37 -3.35
CA SER A 116 -6.91 -1.49 -3.38
C SER A 116 -6.56 -2.49 -4.48
N ALA A 117 -6.28 -2.00 -5.69
CA ALA A 117 -5.86 -2.81 -6.83
C ALA A 117 -4.47 -3.41 -6.64
N HIS A 118 -3.67 -2.97 -5.67
CA HIS A 118 -2.39 -3.56 -5.34
C HIS A 118 -2.50 -4.51 -4.15
N GLY A 119 -3.66 -4.57 -3.47
CA GLY A 119 -3.85 -5.42 -2.30
C GLY A 119 -3.11 -4.94 -1.05
N ALA A 120 -2.76 -3.66 -0.96
CA ALA A 120 -1.96 -3.12 0.15
C ALA A 120 -2.59 -3.41 1.54
N GLY A 121 -3.90 -3.24 1.66
CA GLY A 121 -4.63 -3.59 2.89
C GLY A 121 -4.53 -5.07 3.25
N LEU A 122 -4.51 -5.97 2.26
CA LEU A 122 -4.36 -7.41 2.48
C LEU A 122 -2.92 -7.80 2.81
N MET A 123 -1.92 -7.09 2.28
CA MET A 123 -0.50 -7.36 2.58
C MET A 123 -0.13 -7.08 4.04
N LEU A 124 -0.86 -6.18 4.70
CA LEU A 124 -0.73 -5.93 6.13
C LEU A 124 -1.33 -7.05 7.00
N ALA A 125 -2.26 -7.85 6.45
CA ALA A 125 -2.96 -8.88 7.20
C ALA A 125 -2.01 -9.85 7.94
N PRO A 126 -1.03 -10.52 7.31
CA PRO A 126 -0.12 -11.43 8.03
C PRO A 126 0.66 -10.76 9.16
N VAL A 127 1.07 -9.51 8.98
CA VAL A 127 1.83 -8.76 9.99
C VAL A 127 0.94 -8.40 11.18
N LEU A 128 -0.29 -7.97 10.92
CA LEU A 128 -1.29 -7.70 11.96
C LEU A 128 -1.72 -8.97 12.69
N LEU A 129 -1.88 -10.07 11.96
CA LEU A 129 -2.27 -11.40 12.46
C LEU A 129 -1.18 -12.06 13.34
N GLY A 130 0.09 -11.82 13.04
CA GLY A 130 1.24 -12.32 13.81
C GLY A 130 1.65 -11.43 14.99
N LEU A 131 1.07 -10.23 15.09
CA LEU A 131 1.19 -9.38 16.28
C LEU A 131 0.07 -9.74 17.28
N PRO A 132 0.32 -9.68 18.61
CA PRO A 132 -0.75 -9.76 19.61
C PRO A 132 -1.80 -8.64 19.48
N VAL A 133 -1.56 -7.68 18.57
CA VAL A 133 -2.52 -6.69 18.05
C VAL A 133 -3.83 -7.32 17.58
N TYR A 134 -3.79 -8.56 17.06
CA TYR A 134 -4.98 -9.21 16.52
C TYR A 134 -6.02 -9.61 17.58
N ALA A 135 -5.58 -9.83 18.82
CA ALA A 135 -6.49 -10.08 19.94
C ALA A 135 -7.32 -8.84 20.33
N ALA A 136 -6.95 -7.64 19.85
CA ALA A 136 -7.61 -6.39 20.20
C ALA A 136 -8.68 -5.91 19.18
N TYR A 137 -8.88 -6.61 18.06
CA TYR A 137 -9.84 -6.18 17.03
C TYR A 137 -11.19 -6.91 17.09
N HIS A 138 -11.58 -7.43 18.24
CA HIS A 138 -12.91 -8.01 18.43
C HIS A 138 -14.02 -6.95 18.46
N SER A 139 -13.70 -5.67 18.67
CA SER A 139 -14.62 -4.56 18.41
C SER A 139 -13.88 -3.33 17.83
N LEU A 140 -14.56 -2.57 16.96
CA LEU A 140 -14.05 -1.27 16.44
C LEU A 140 -13.82 -0.23 17.56
N ARG A 141 -14.37 -0.48 18.75
CA ARG A 141 -14.20 0.35 19.95
C ARG A 141 -12.86 0.12 20.66
N GLU A 142 -12.17 -0.98 20.35
CA GLU A 142 -10.94 -1.41 21.01
C GLU A 142 -9.72 -1.35 20.08
N ILE A 143 -9.63 -0.32 19.23
CA ILE A 143 -8.39 -0.12 18.45
C ILE A 143 -7.23 0.03 19.44
N SER A 144 -6.40 -1.00 19.55
CA SER A 144 -5.27 -0.97 20.46
C SER A 144 -4.28 0.12 20.07
N LEU A 145 -3.60 0.71 21.06
CA LEU A 145 -2.50 1.65 20.81
C LEU A 145 -1.43 1.06 19.89
N GLN A 146 -1.23 -0.26 19.96
CA GLN A 146 -0.29 -0.97 19.10
C GLN A 146 -0.73 -0.98 17.62
N ALA A 147 -2.02 -1.14 17.36
CA ALA A 147 -2.60 -1.05 16.03
C ALA A 147 -2.43 0.34 15.40
N VAL A 148 -2.74 1.39 16.17
CA VAL A 148 -2.55 2.78 15.73
C VAL A 148 -1.06 3.05 15.46
N ALA A 149 -0.18 2.59 16.36
CA ALA A 149 1.26 2.75 16.20
C ALA A 149 1.78 1.98 14.98
N ALA A 150 1.30 0.77 14.73
CA ALA A 150 1.67 -0.05 13.57
C ALA A 150 1.28 0.63 12.25
N ALA A 151 0.03 1.07 12.14
CA ALA A 151 -0.45 1.81 10.97
C ALA A 151 0.34 3.11 10.80
N SER A 152 0.46 3.93 11.86
CA SER A 152 1.19 5.21 11.81
C SER A 152 2.65 5.03 11.39
N LEU A 153 3.33 4.00 11.90
CA LEU A 153 4.72 3.71 11.51
C LEU A 153 4.83 3.32 10.04
N HIS A 154 3.89 2.50 9.54
CA HIS A 154 3.81 2.13 8.14
C HIS A 154 3.62 3.36 7.23
N VAL A 155 2.63 4.21 7.53
CA VAL A 155 2.36 5.44 6.75
C VAL A 155 3.54 6.38 6.81
N ALA A 156 4.16 6.54 7.98
CA ALA A 156 5.31 7.43 8.15
C ALA A 156 6.50 6.97 7.31
N ALA A 157 6.81 5.67 7.33
CA ALA A 157 7.86 5.08 6.49
C ALA A 157 7.55 5.28 4.99
N MET A 158 6.30 5.04 4.58
CA MET A 158 5.85 5.26 3.22
C MET A 158 6.01 6.72 2.79
N LEU A 159 5.47 7.67 3.56
CA LEU A 159 5.52 9.10 3.26
C LEU A 159 6.94 9.64 3.23
N LEU A 160 7.81 9.17 4.14
CA LEU A 160 9.21 9.56 4.17
C LEU A 160 9.93 9.14 2.89
N VAL A 161 9.84 7.85 2.54
CA VAL A 161 10.49 7.31 1.34
C VAL A 161 9.89 7.92 0.08
N MET A 162 8.57 8.04 0.03
CA MET A 162 7.85 8.69 -1.07
C MET A 162 8.30 10.13 -1.26
N GLY A 163 8.40 10.90 -0.19
CA GLY A 163 8.82 12.30 -0.23
C GLY A 163 10.26 12.44 -0.71
N ILE A 164 11.19 11.61 -0.20
CA ILE A 164 12.59 11.59 -0.63
C ILE A 164 12.69 11.29 -2.13
N VAL A 165 12.06 10.20 -2.58
CA VAL A 165 12.08 9.79 -3.99
C VAL A 165 11.44 10.87 -4.87
N SER A 166 10.29 11.40 -4.48
CA SER A 166 9.59 12.45 -5.24
C SER A 166 10.45 13.69 -5.42
N VAL A 167 11.09 14.17 -4.35
CA VAL A 167 11.93 15.38 -4.39
C VAL A 167 13.18 15.15 -5.22
N ILE A 168 13.87 14.01 -5.05
CA ILE A 168 15.05 13.67 -5.84
C ILE A 168 14.70 13.60 -7.33
N VAL A 169 13.59 12.96 -7.68
CA VAL A 169 13.17 12.85 -9.08
C VAL A 169 12.74 14.21 -9.63
N TYR A 170 12.03 15.02 -8.85
CA TYR A 170 11.62 16.36 -9.25
C TYR A 170 12.81 17.30 -9.49
N GLU A 171 13.79 17.33 -8.58
CA GLU A 171 14.89 18.30 -8.62
C GLU A 171 16.08 17.87 -9.48
N LYS A 172 16.39 16.56 -9.55
CA LYS A 172 17.68 16.09 -10.09
C LYS A 172 17.57 15.17 -11.31
N ILE A 173 16.59 14.28 -11.34
CA ILE A 173 16.57 13.17 -12.31
C ILE A 173 15.58 13.42 -13.46
N GLY A 174 14.43 14.01 -13.15
CA GLY A 174 13.29 14.08 -14.04
C GLY A 174 12.65 12.71 -14.31
N VAL A 175 11.46 12.72 -14.93
CA VAL A 175 10.68 11.50 -15.19
C VAL A 175 11.25 10.61 -16.30
N ARG A 176 12.33 11.03 -16.98
CA ARG A 176 12.95 10.28 -18.07
C ARG A 176 13.54 8.94 -17.61
N ILE A 177 13.92 8.82 -16.33
CA ILE A 177 14.43 7.58 -15.75
C ILE A 177 13.43 6.42 -15.86
N LEU A 178 12.12 6.73 -15.80
CA LEU A 178 11.06 5.73 -15.94
C LEU A 178 11.00 5.12 -17.34
N ARG A 179 11.57 5.78 -18.35
CA ARG A 179 11.64 5.28 -19.74
C ARG A 179 12.90 4.46 -20.05
N ARG A 180 13.93 4.47 -19.20
CA ARG A 180 15.27 3.96 -19.54
C ARG A 180 15.68 2.64 -18.87
N GLY A 181 14.77 1.99 -18.15
CA GLY A 181 15.06 0.72 -17.47
C GLY A 181 14.84 0.83 -15.98
N TRP A 182 13.65 1.26 -15.57
CA TRP A 182 13.24 1.11 -14.18
C TRP A 182 13.07 -0.39 -13.85
N PHE A 183 13.31 -0.80 -12.60
CA PHE A 183 13.05 -2.16 -12.13
C PHE A 183 11.62 -2.58 -12.54
N ASN A 184 11.41 -3.84 -12.93
CA ASN A 184 10.06 -4.34 -13.18
C ASN A 184 9.29 -4.40 -11.86
N LEU A 185 8.68 -3.27 -11.49
CA LEU A 185 7.97 -3.11 -10.23
C LEU A 185 6.76 -4.01 -10.16
N ASP A 186 6.10 -4.29 -11.29
CA ASP A 186 4.99 -5.25 -11.34
C ASP A 186 5.45 -6.66 -10.96
N LEU A 187 6.67 -7.06 -11.36
CA LEU A 187 7.28 -8.32 -10.94
C LEU A 187 7.60 -8.32 -9.46
N GLY A 188 8.30 -7.29 -8.97
CA GLY A 188 8.58 -7.14 -7.54
C GLY A 188 7.30 -7.17 -6.70
N TRP A 189 6.24 -6.52 -7.20
CA TRP A 189 4.94 -6.43 -6.55
C TRP A 189 4.25 -7.77 -6.45
N SER A 190 4.22 -8.50 -7.56
CA SER A 190 3.63 -9.83 -7.60
C SER A 190 4.38 -10.79 -6.67
N LEU A 191 5.71 -10.69 -6.59
CA LEU A 191 6.51 -11.49 -5.66
C LEU A 191 6.19 -11.17 -4.20
N VAL A 192 6.03 -9.89 -3.83
CA VAL A 192 5.66 -9.53 -2.46
C VAL A 192 4.23 -9.99 -2.14
N LEU A 193 3.27 -9.87 -3.05
CA LEU A 193 1.92 -10.40 -2.86
C LEU A 193 1.91 -11.91 -2.61
N ILE A 194 2.65 -12.66 -3.44
CA ILE A 194 2.78 -14.11 -3.28
C ILE A 194 3.47 -14.43 -1.95
N ALA A 195 4.57 -13.75 -1.62
CA ALA A 195 5.28 -13.96 -0.36
C ALA A 195 4.39 -13.66 0.86
N SER A 196 3.66 -12.54 0.86
CA SER A 196 2.69 -12.20 1.90
C SER A 196 1.59 -13.24 2.03
N GLY A 197 1.02 -13.71 0.91
CA GLY A 197 0.01 -14.77 0.91
C GLY A 197 0.55 -16.10 1.45
N MET A 198 1.76 -16.48 1.04
CA MET A 198 2.45 -17.69 1.53
C MET A 198 2.73 -17.58 3.03
N ILE A 199 3.29 -16.46 3.51
CA ILE A 199 3.50 -16.22 4.94
C ILE A 199 2.18 -16.35 5.69
N THR A 200 1.11 -15.72 5.20
CA THR A 200 -0.24 -15.81 5.81
C THR A 200 -0.73 -17.26 5.90
N LEU A 201 -0.44 -18.08 4.89
CA LEU A 201 -0.86 -19.49 4.83
C LEU A 201 -0.03 -20.38 5.76
N PHE A 202 1.29 -20.18 5.82
CA PHE A 202 2.24 -21.09 6.49
C PHE A 202 2.62 -20.68 7.92
N THR A 203 2.42 -19.41 8.33
CA THR A 203 2.54 -19.01 9.75
C THR A 203 1.23 -19.19 10.52
N ALA A 204 0.25 -19.86 9.92
CA ALA A 204 -1.08 -20.11 10.49
C ALA A 204 -1.24 -21.51 11.12
N ILE A 205 -0.14 -22.23 11.35
CA ILE A 205 -0.07 -23.49 12.11
C ILE A 205 0.44 -23.20 13.51
#